data_AF-A0A089KLA8-F1
#
_entry.id   AF-A0A089KLA8-F1
#
_cell.length_a   1.000
_cell.length_b   1.000
_cell.length_c   1.000
_cell.angle_alpha   90.00
_cell.angle_beta   90.00
_cell.angle_gamma   90.00
#
_symmetry.space_group_name_H-M   'P 1'
#
loop_
_entity.id
_entity.type
_entity.pdbx_description
1 polymer ?
#
loop_
_entity_poly.entity_id
_entity_poly.type
_entity_poly.pdbx_seq_one_letter_code
_entity_poly.pdbx_strand_id
1 'polypeptide(L)' 'MYALLEEQVGEVRKVMVYESESGAYVFLFNTQEDKSCIADLWFETLGDAVEHCLQEFNVKQEQWLVINDPKEGNHDVIH' A
#
# COMPACT_ATOMS: atom_id res chain seq x y z
N MET A 1 -4.57 1.00 2.83
CA MET A 1 -4.31 -0.46 2.94
C MET A 1 -2.93 -0.80 2.38
N TYR A 2 -2.32 -1.91 2.77
CA TYR A 2 -1.09 -2.39 2.17
C TYR A 2 -1.15 -3.89 1.95
N ALA A 3 -0.36 -4.39 1.01
CA ALA A 3 -0.17 -5.80 0.75
C ALA A 3 1.31 -6.12 0.74
N LEU A 4 1.66 -7.26 1.31
CA LEU A 4 2.98 -7.85 1.19
C LEU A 4 2.95 -8.84 0.04
N LEU A 5 3.93 -8.73 -0.86
CA LEU A 5 4.07 -9.68 -1.95
C LEU A 5 4.75 -10.94 -1.41
N GLU A 6 4.14 -12.11 -1.62
CA GLU A 6 4.74 -13.40 -1.27
C GLU A 6 5.96 -13.70 -2.16
N GLU A 7 5.88 -13.33 -3.44
CA GLU A 7 6.96 -13.41 -4.40
C GLU A 7 7.37 -12.00 -4.84
N GLN A 8 8.66 -11.68 -4.77
CA GLN A 8 9.14 -10.38 -5.24
C GLN A 8 8.88 -10.23 -6.74
N VAL A 9 8.20 -9.15 -7.14
CA VAL A 9 7.97 -8.82 -8.54
C VAL A 9 8.95 -7.73 -8.92
N GLY A 10 9.99 -8.11 -9.66
CA GLY A 10 11.15 -7.24 -9.91
C GLY A 10 11.87 -6.91 -8.60
N GLU A 11 11.88 -5.63 -8.23
CA GLU A 11 12.41 -5.14 -6.96
C GLU A 11 11.32 -4.91 -5.90
N VAL A 12 10.04 -5.04 -6.24
CA VAL A 12 8.91 -4.74 -5.34
C VAL A 12 8.63 -5.91 -4.40
N ARG A 13 8.51 -5.61 -3.10
CA ARG A 13 8.17 -6.57 -2.03
C ARG A 13 6.94 -6.18 -1.21
N LYS A 14 6.58 -4.91 -1.22
CA LYS A 14 5.41 -4.39 -0.51
C LYS A 14 4.77 -3.30 -1.34
N VAL A 15 3.45 -3.25 -1.31
CA VAL A 15 2.64 -2.25 -1.99
C VAL A 15 1.69 -1.65 -0.98
N MET A 16 1.55 -0.33 -0.97
CA MET A 16 0.60 0.38 -0.12
C MET A 16 -0.32 1.20 -0.99
N VAL A 17 -1.63 1.00 -0.85
CA VAL A 17 -2.64 1.79 -1.52
C VAL A 17 -3.31 2.70 -0.49
N TYR A 18 -3.25 3.99 -0.73
CA TYR A 18 -3.86 5.02 0.09
C TYR A 18 -4.96 5.71 -0.71
N GLU A 19 -6.20 5.46 -0.31
CA GLU A 19 -7.37 6.17 -0.85
C GLU A 19 -7.46 7.55 -0.20
N SER A 20 -7.62 8.58 -1.02
CA SER A 20 -7.80 9.97 -0.64
C SER A 20 -9.06 10.53 -1.33
N GLU A 21 -9.53 11.70 -0.90
CA GLU A 21 -10.73 12.33 -1.48
C GLU A 21 -10.58 12.67 -2.98
N SER A 22 -9.34 12.80 -3.45
CA SER A 22 -9.02 13.15 -4.84
C SER A 22 -8.57 11.96 -5.70
N GLY A 23 -8.54 10.74 -5.15
CA GLY A 23 -8.08 9.54 -5.87
C GLY A 23 -7.29 8.59 -4.98
N ALA A 24 -6.57 7.65 -5.58
CA ALA A 24 -5.80 6.63 -4.87
C ALA A 24 -4.31 6.69 -5.21
N TYR A 25 -3.48 6.65 -4.18
CA TYR A 25 -2.02 6.59 -4.30
C TYR A 25 -1.54 5.16 -4.07
N VAL A 26 -0.60 4.69 -4.87
CA VAL A 26 0.03 3.38 -4.74
C VAL A 26 1.52 3.57 -4.54
N PHE A 27 2.02 3.23 -3.37
CA PHE A 27 3.42 3.27 -3.03
C PHE A 27 4.02 1.87 -3.15
N LEU A 28 5.08 1.75 -3.93
CA LEU A 28 5.85 0.53 -4.12
C LEU A 28 7.10 0.57 -3.24
N PHE A 29 7.39 -0.53 -2.57
CA PHE A 29 8.54 -0.66 -1.68
C PHE A 29 9.35 -1.89 -2.07
N ASN A 30 10.68 -1.73 -2.11
CA ASN A 30 11.59 -2.84 -2.33
C ASN A 30 12.01 -3.56 -1.04
N THR A 31 11.67 -3.01 0.12
CA THR A 31 11.98 -3.58 1.43
C THR A 31 10.71 -3.69 2.26
N GLN A 32 10.70 -4.64 3.20
CA GLN A 32 9.65 -4.75 4.21
C GLN A 32 9.91 -3.80 5.40
N GLU A 33 11.12 -3.26 5.51
CA GLU A 33 11.48 -2.26 6.52
C GLU A 33 10.88 -0.88 6.16
N ASP A 34 10.72 -0.02 7.16
CA ASP A 34 10.30 1.38 7.02
C ASP A 34 11.41 2.20 6.32
N LYS A 35 11.51 2.00 5.01
CA LYS A 35 12.38 2.74 4.09
C LYS A 35 11.54 3.46 3.06
N SER A 36 12.17 4.41 2.36
CA SER A 36 11.53 5.17 1.28
C SER A 36 10.91 4.24 0.24
N CYS A 37 9.72 4.61 -0.23
CA CYS A 37 9.15 3.99 -1.42
C CYS A 37 10.11 4.12 -2.61
N ILE A 38 10.17 3.08 -3.43
CA ILE A 38 10.95 3.10 -4.68
C ILE A 38 10.20 3.75 -5.82
N ALA A 39 8.88 3.77 -5.75
CA ALA A 39 8.01 4.42 -6.70
C ALA A 39 6.65 4.71 -6.07
N ASP A 40 6.01 5.77 -6.55
CA ASP A 40 4.64 6.14 -6.25
C ASP A 40 3.86 6.31 -7.55
N LEU A 41 2.63 5.81 -7.56
CA LEU A 41 1.68 5.90 -8.66
C LEU A 41 0.41 6.56 -8.12
N TRP A 42 -0.22 7.37 -8.96
CA TRP A 42 -1.49 8.01 -8.62
C TRP A 42 -2.55 7.59 -9.63
N PHE A 43 -3.73 7.28 -9.11
CA PHE A 43 -4.90 6.85 -9.86
C PHE A 43 -6.10 7.69 -9.46
N GLU A 44 -7.04 7.86 -10.39
CA GLU A 44 -8.27 8.62 -10.13
C GLU A 44 -9.22 7.85 -9.18
N THR A 45 -9.18 6.52 -9.21
CA THR A 45 -10.04 5.67 -8.37
C THR A 45 -9.27 4.59 -7.64
N LEU A 46 -9.79 4.18 -6.48
CA LEU A 46 -9.26 3.03 -5.74
C LEU A 46 -9.35 1.73 -6.56
N GLY A 47 -10.39 1.58 -7.39
CA GLY A 47 -10.58 0.44 -8.27
C GLY A 47 -9.41 0.29 -9.24
N ASP A 48 -9.07 1.36 -9.96
CA ASP A 48 -7.94 1.38 -10.90
C ASP A 48 -6.61 1.05 -10.20
N ALA A 49 -6.38 1.61 -9.02
CA ALA A 49 -5.18 1.32 -8.23
C ALA A 49 -5.07 -0.17 -7.86
N VAL A 50 -6.16 -0.78 -7.39
CA VAL A 50 -6.18 -2.19 -7.01
C VAL A 50 -6.07 -3.10 -8.22
N GLU A 51 -6.77 -2.79 -9.31
CA GLU A 51 -6.68 -3.55 -10.57
C GLU A 51 -5.27 -3.51 -11.14
N HIS A 52 -4.61 -2.35 -11.12
CA HIS A 52 -3.22 -2.22 -11.53
C HIS A 52 -2.30 -3.09 -10.65
N CYS A 53 -2.53 -3.11 -9.34
CA CYS A 53 -1.75 -3.96 -8.43
C CYS A 53 -1.97 -5.46 -8.67
N LEU A 54 -3.19 -5.86 -9.03
CA LEU A 54 -3.48 -7.24 -9.39
C LEU A 54 -2.83 -7.63 -10.71
N GLN A 55 -2.83 -6.76 -11.72
CA GLN A 55 -2.27 -7.06 -13.04
C GLN A 55 -0.74 -7.05 -13.06
N GLU A 56 -0.11 -6.04 -12.46
CA GLU A 56 1.35 -5.88 -12.48
C GLU A 56 2.05 -6.69 -11.40
N PHE A 57 1.47 -6.74 -10.19
CA PHE A 57 2.11 -7.32 -9.00
C PHE A 57 1.45 -8.62 -8.54
N ASN A 58 0.39 -9.08 -9.21
CA ASN A 58 -0.38 -10.26 -8.84
C ASN A 58 -0.90 -10.23 -7.39
N VAL A 59 -1.11 -9.02 -6.85
CA VAL A 59 -1.58 -8.82 -5.48
C VAL A 59 -3.08 -9.08 -5.43
N LYS A 60 -3.48 -10.16 -4.76
CA LYS A 60 -4.89 -10.52 -4.62
C LYS A 60 -5.61 -9.61 -3.65
N GLN A 61 -6.93 -9.43 -3.85
CA GLN A 61 -7.77 -8.65 -2.96
C GLN A 61 -7.72 -9.15 -1.50
N GLU A 62 -7.49 -10.45 -1.30
CA GLU A 62 -7.38 -11.13 -0.01
C GLU A 62 -6.07 -10.83 0.74
N GLN A 63 -5.02 -10.40 0.02
CA GLN A 63 -3.71 -10.06 0.62
C GLN A 63 -3.65 -8.62 1.14
N TRP A 64 -4.68 -7.82 0.88
CA TRP A 64 -4.73 -6.45 1.36
C TRP A 64 -5.03 -6.42 2.85
N LEU A 65 -4.04 -5.97 3.61
CA LEU A 65 -4.16 -5.60 5.00
C LEU A 65 -4.68 -4.16 5.07
N VAL A 66 -5.94 -4.03 5.47
CA VAL A 66 -6.52 -2.72 5.78
C VAL A 66 -5.88 -2.22 7.07
N ILE A 67 -5.03 -1.20 6.96
CA ILE A 67 -4.66 -0.39 8.12
C ILE A 67 -5.92 0.40 8.45
N ASN A 68 -6.67 -0.08 9.44
CA ASN A 68 -7.59 0.80 10.14
C ASN A 68 -6.71 1.83 10.85
N ASP A 69 -6.87 3.09 10.46
CA ASP A 69 -6.29 4.19 11.20
C ASP A 69 -6.59 3.94 12.69
N PRO A 70 -5.57 3.96 13.58
CA PRO A 70 -5.83 3.81 15.00
C PRO A 70 -6.70 4.99 15.41
N LYS A 71 -8.02 4.76 15.49
CA LYS A 71 -9.04 5.69 16.00
C LYS A 71 -8.40 6.72 16.93
N GLU A 72 -8.55 7.99 16.59
CA GLU A 72 -8.22 9.17 17.42
C GLU A 72 -8.19 8.80 18.91
N GLY A 73 -6.99 8.63 19.49
CA GLY A 73 -6.91 8.24 20.89
C GLY A 73 -5.59 7.72 21.45
N ASN A 74 -4.56 7.40 20.66
CA ASN A 74 -3.25 7.01 21.21
C ASN A 74 -2.12 7.93 20.72
N HIS A 75 -2.23 9.20 21.06
CA HIS A 75 -1.07 10.03 21.38
C HIS A 75 -0.61 9.71 22.81
N ASP A 76 -0.27 8.45 23.10
CA ASP A 76 0.40 8.15 24.37
C ASP A 76 1.90 8.33 24.18
N VAL A 77 2.31 9.53 24.58
CA VAL A 77 3.65 9.93 24.98
C VAL A 77 4.46 8.74 25.50
N ILE A 78 5.58 8.45 24.83
CA ILE A 78 6.71 7.78 25.50
C ILE A 78 7.21 8.70 26.63
N HIS A 79 6.96 8.33 27.88
CA HIS A 79 7.57 8.92 29.08
C HIS A 79 8.66 7.99 29.62
#